data_AF-A0ABC8VWS5-F1
#
_entry.id   AF-A0ABC8VWS5-F1
#
_cell.length_a   1.000
_cell.length_b   1.000
_cell.length_c   1.000
_cell.angle_alpha   90.00
_cell.angle_beta   90.00
_cell.angle_gamma   90.00
#
_symmetry.space_group_name_H-M   'P 1'
#
loop_
_entity.id
_entity.type
_entity.pdbx_description
1 polymer ?
#
loop_
_entity_poly.entity_id
_entity_poly.type
_entity_poly.pdbx_seq_one_letter_code
_entity_poly.pdbx_strand_id
1 'polypeptide(L)'
;MAASNLLLALLFAAVCVGAISGGAAAANTVLDDVCGSLGGYYVTPVACHSALCHDPSSPCAAARDAPALAALAARLAAANATAARDSVAAAAAGEADAAKQAGLRACLQLYTGAAAALEWAAGSAAAGRLPGAREVLDAARYVPSGCEGVAAGAAVPAENGGFDAMATVAHAVLASLSKGY
;
A
#
# COMPACT_ATOMS: atom_id res chain seq x y z
N MET A 1 79.76 18.17 -13.79
CA MET A 1 78.95 17.97 -15.01
C MET A 1 77.96 16.85 -14.69
N ALA A 2 76.86 17.13 -14.00
CA ALA A 2 75.64 17.81 -14.42
C ALA A 2 74.79 16.96 -15.39
N ALA A 3 73.71 16.42 -14.80
CA ALA A 3 72.36 16.21 -15.35
C ALA A 3 72.21 15.54 -16.72
N SER A 4 71.77 14.27 -16.74
CA SER A 4 71.10 13.68 -17.92
C SER A 4 70.34 12.38 -17.63
N ASN A 5 69.62 12.26 -16.51
CA ASN A 5 68.75 11.08 -16.29
C ASN A 5 67.36 11.40 -15.71
N LEU A 6 66.98 12.68 -15.59
CA LEU A 6 65.74 13.12 -14.92
C LEU A 6 64.63 13.59 -15.87
N LEU A 7 64.68 13.21 -17.16
CA LEU A 7 63.73 13.69 -18.18
C LEU A 7 62.84 12.60 -18.81
N LEU A 8 63.01 11.34 -18.43
CA LEU A 8 62.20 10.22 -18.96
C LEU A 8 61.12 9.71 -18.01
N ALA A 9 61.05 10.21 -16.77
CA ALA A 9 60.08 9.76 -15.76
C ALA A 9 58.80 10.63 -15.68
N LEU A 10 58.70 11.75 -16.40
CA LEU A 10 57.63 12.74 -16.22
C LEU A 10 56.62 12.85 -17.37
N LEU A 11 56.66 11.98 -18.39
CA LEU A 11 55.78 12.08 -19.58
C LEU A 11 54.68 11.01 -19.67
N PHE A 12 54.45 10.20 -18.63
CA PHE A 12 53.31 9.27 -18.57
C PHE A 12 52.20 9.70 -17.60
N ALA A 13 52.10 11.00 -17.31
CA ALA A 13 51.04 11.59 -16.50
C ALA A 13 49.97 12.25 -17.36
N ALA A 14 49.34 11.53 -18.31
CA ALA A 14 48.24 12.10 -19.10
C ALA A 14 47.35 11.05 -19.78
N VAL A 15 46.76 10.09 -19.05
CA VAL A 15 45.60 9.34 -19.57
C VAL A 15 44.65 8.97 -18.42
N CYS A 16 43.40 9.42 -18.58
CA CYS A 16 42.20 8.95 -17.90
C CYS A 16 42.06 9.18 -16.39
N VAL A 17 41.84 10.44 -15.99
CA VAL A 17 40.80 10.69 -14.96
C VAL A 17 39.46 10.52 -15.68
N GLY A 18 39.10 9.27 -15.96
CA GLY A 18 37.72 8.93 -16.22
C GLY A 18 36.96 9.31 -14.97
N ALA A 19 35.99 10.20 -15.11
CA ALA A 19 34.99 10.42 -14.09
C ALA A 19 34.40 9.05 -13.75
N ILE A 20 34.83 8.48 -12.62
CA ILE A 20 34.07 7.45 -11.95
C ILE A 20 32.90 8.25 -11.36
N SER A 21 31.93 8.55 -12.22
CA SER A 21 30.55 8.70 -11.81
C SER A 21 30.23 7.37 -11.14
N GLY A 22 30.52 7.31 -9.83
CA GLY A 22 29.85 6.41 -8.93
C GLY A 22 28.39 6.74 -9.06
N GLY A 23 27.76 6.15 -10.08
CA GLY A 23 26.34 5.91 -10.08
C GLY A 23 26.13 5.07 -8.83
N ALA A 24 25.77 5.75 -7.74
CA ALA A 24 24.97 5.11 -6.72
C ALA A 24 23.81 4.52 -7.49
N ALA A 25 23.86 3.22 -7.77
CA ALA A 25 22.68 2.47 -8.13
C ALA A 25 21.68 2.86 -7.04
N ALA A 26 20.64 3.61 -7.42
CA ALA A 26 19.63 4.01 -6.47
C ALA A 26 19.19 2.73 -5.77
N ALA A 27 19.46 2.63 -4.47
CA ALA A 27 19.05 1.44 -3.73
C ALA A 27 17.53 1.36 -3.88
N ASN A 28 17.04 0.25 -4.41
CA ASN A 28 15.59 0.02 -4.48
C ASN A 28 15.02 0.20 -3.08
N THR A 29 13.92 0.92 -2.99
CA THR A 29 13.23 1.08 -1.71
C THR A 29 12.48 -0.22 -1.39
N VAL A 30 12.15 -0.42 -0.10
CA VAL A 30 11.31 -1.56 0.30
C VAL A 30 9.96 -1.55 -0.45
N LEU A 31 9.44 -0.36 -0.78
CA LEU A 31 8.27 -0.22 -1.63
C LEU A 31 8.50 -0.79 -3.03
N ASP A 32 9.60 -0.43 -3.68
CA ASP A 32 9.94 -0.90 -5.04
C ASP A 32 10.09 -2.43 -5.06
N ASP A 33 10.81 -2.99 -4.07
CA ASP A 33 11.03 -4.43 -3.95
C ASP A 33 9.71 -5.19 -3.72
N VAL A 34 8.87 -4.71 -2.79
CA VAL A 34 7.58 -5.35 -2.50
C VAL A 34 6.65 -5.23 -3.70
N CYS A 35 6.41 -4.02 -4.22
CA CYS A 35 5.50 -3.84 -5.35
C CYS A 35 5.98 -4.56 -6.62
N GLY A 36 7.30 -4.64 -6.85
CA GLY A 36 7.90 -5.41 -7.94
C GLY A 36 7.69 -6.92 -7.79
N SER A 37 7.64 -7.43 -6.55
CA SER A 37 7.46 -8.86 -6.25
C SER A 37 6.01 -9.38 -6.37
N LEU A 38 5.00 -8.51 -6.33
CA LEU A 38 3.58 -8.92 -6.24
C LEU A 38 3.08 -9.70 -7.47
N GLY A 39 3.74 -9.56 -8.62
CA GLY A 39 3.39 -10.25 -9.85
C GLY A 39 2.12 -9.71 -10.52
N GLY A 40 2.18 -9.45 -11.83
CA GLY A 40 1.15 -8.69 -12.56
C GLY A 40 -0.25 -9.32 -12.66
N TYR A 41 -0.46 -10.55 -12.19
CA TYR A 41 -1.77 -11.23 -12.27
C TYR A 41 -2.75 -10.87 -11.15
N TYR A 42 -2.28 -10.30 -10.03
CA TYR A 42 -3.12 -9.98 -8.88
C TYR A 42 -3.09 -8.49 -8.53
N VAL A 43 -1.90 -7.93 -8.32
CA VAL A 43 -1.68 -6.50 -8.12
C VAL A 43 -0.46 -6.11 -8.94
N THR A 44 -0.64 -5.22 -9.92
CA THR A 44 0.49 -4.75 -10.72
C THR A 44 1.39 -3.84 -9.88
N PRO A 45 2.71 -3.75 -10.19
CA PRO A 45 3.61 -2.83 -9.50
C PRO A 45 3.11 -1.38 -9.54
N VAL A 46 2.56 -0.96 -10.68
CA VAL A 46 1.98 0.38 -10.85
C VAL A 46 0.77 0.57 -9.94
N ALA A 47 -0.16 -0.38 -9.86
CA ALA A 47 -1.32 -0.26 -8.97
C ALA A 47 -0.91 -0.21 -7.49
N CYS A 48 0.10 -1.01 -7.10
CA CYS A 48 0.67 -1.00 -5.75
C CYS A 48 1.25 0.37 -5.40
N HIS A 49 2.11 0.93 -6.26
CA HIS A 49 2.68 2.27 -6.06
C HIS A 49 1.60 3.35 -6.02
N SER A 50 0.69 3.35 -6.99
CA SER A 50 -0.38 4.35 -7.06
C SER A 50 -1.28 4.32 -5.84
N ALA A 51 -1.63 3.15 -5.31
CA ALA A 51 -2.45 3.04 -4.11
C ALA A 51 -1.71 3.55 -2.86
N LEU A 52 -0.45 3.15 -2.67
CA LEU A 52 0.32 3.51 -1.47
C LEU A 52 0.79 4.97 -1.47
N CYS A 53 1.02 5.54 -2.65
CA CYS A 53 1.52 6.91 -2.86
C CYS A 53 0.49 7.84 -3.52
N HIS A 54 -0.82 7.55 -3.40
CA HIS A 54 -1.86 8.32 -4.08
C HIS A 54 -1.92 9.80 -3.68
N ASP A 55 -1.57 10.11 -2.43
CA ASP A 55 -1.58 11.46 -1.87
C ASP A 55 -0.14 12.00 -1.84
N PRO A 56 0.14 13.18 -2.44
CA PRO A 56 1.46 13.83 -2.38
C PRO A 56 1.96 14.10 -0.95
N SER A 57 1.03 14.21 0.01
CA SER A 57 1.33 14.37 1.44
C SER A 57 1.47 13.05 2.19
N SER A 58 1.11 11.92 1.55
CA SER A 58 1.27 10.58 2.12
C SER A 58 2.76 10.23 2.24
N PRO A 59 3.21 9.78 3.41
CA PRO A 59 4.60 9.47 3.66
C PRO A 59 4.96 8.08 3.11
N CYS A 60 4.53 7.71 1.91
CA CYS A 60 4.88 6.41 1.33
C CYS A 60 6.41 6.26 1.20
N ALA A 61 7.11 7.36 0.91
CA ALA A 61 8.57 7.43 0.96
C ALA A 61 9.13 7.29 2.40
N ALA A 62 8.37 7.62 3.44
CA ALA A 62 8.81 7.47 4.83
C ALA A 62 8.61 6.05 5.39
N ALA A 63 7.89 5.16 4.69
CA ALA A 63 7.86 3.74 5.00
C ALA A 63 9.22 3.11 4.64
N ARG A 64 10.20 3.25 5.54
CA ARG A 64 11.60 2.85 5.31
C ARG A 64 11.83 1.35 5.41
N ASP A 65 10.95 0.63 6.10
CA ASP A 65 11.06 -0.81 6.36
C ASP A 65 9.73 -1.54 6.13
N ALA A 66 9.78 -2.88 6.17
CA ALA A 66 8.63 -3.75 5.93
C ALA A 66 7.48 -3.52 6.94
N PRO A 67 7.70 -3.45 8.27
CA PRO A 67 6.65 -3.09 9.22
C PRO A 67 5.99 -1.74 8.94
N ALA A 68 6.76 -0.70 8.61
CA ALA A 68 6.23 0.62 8.30
C ALA A 68 5.40 0.62 7.01
N LEU A 69 5.84 -0.13 5.98
CA LEU A 69 5.12 -0.27 4.72
C LEU A 69 3.81 -1.05 4.90
N ALA A 70 3.84 -2.16 5.65
CA ALA A 70 2.64 -2.91 5.99
C ALA A 70 1.64 -2.07 6.81
N ALA A 71 2.13 -1.31 7.78
CA ALA A 71 1.30 -0.41 8.58
C ALA A 71 0.66 0.70 7.73
N LEU A 72 1.42 1.27 6.77
CA LEU A 72 0.88 2.23 5.82
C LEU A 72 -0.26 1.62 5.00
N ALA A 73 -0.03 0.44 4.42
CA ALA A 73 -1.02 -0.24 3.60
C ALA A 73 -2.33 -0.52 4.39
N ALA A 74 -2.20 -1.01 5.62
CA ALA A 74 -3.34 -1.26 6.50
C ALA A 74 -4.08 0.04 6.91
N ARG A 75 -3.37 1.13 7.19
CA ARG A 75 -3.98 2.45 7.47
C ARG A 75 -4.75 2.99 6.28
N LEU A 76 -4.20 2.86 5.07
CA LEU A 76 -4.90 3.27 3.86
C LEU A 76 -6.16 2.44 3.63
N ALA A 77 -6.12 1.13 3.89
CA ALA A 77 -7.31 0.29 3.87
C ALA A 77 -8.34 0.73 4.94
N ALA A 78 -7.91 1.06 6.17
CA ALA A 78 -8.80 1.56 7.22
C ALA A 78 -9.45 2.90 6.85
N ALA A 79 -8.69 3.82 6.24
CA ALA A 79 -9.20 5.10 5.75
C ALA A 79 -10.23 4.91 4.63
N ASN A 80 -9.97 4.00 3.68
CA ASN A 80 -10.92 3.68 2.62
C ASN A 80 -12.19 2.99 3.17
N ALA A 81 -12.05 2.07 4.15
CA ALA A 81 -13.19 1.47 4.83
C ALA A 81 -14.04 2.53 5.56
N THR A 82 -13.39 3.52 6.16
CA THR A 82 -14.05 4.64 6.83
C THR A 82 -14.80 5.52 5.83
N ALA A 83 -14.18 5.85 4.69
CA ALA A 83 -14.85 6.60 3.63
C ALA A 83 -16.07 5.84 3.08
N ALA A 84 -15.93 4.54 2.81
CA ALA A 84 -17.03 3.69 2.38
C ALA A 84 -18.17 3.62 3.41
N ARG A 85 -17.81 3.48 4.71
CA ARG A 85 -18.76 3.54 5.82
C ARG A 85 -19.59 4.83 5.79
N ASP A 86 -18.91 5.97 5.65
CA ASP A 86 -19.54 7.29 5.74
C ASP A 86 -20.42 7.55 4.51
N SER A 87 -19.99 7.14 3.31
CA SER A 87 -20.81 7.18 2.10
C SER A 87 -22.04 6.28 2.19
N VAL A 88 -21.90 5.07 2.74
CA VAL A 88 -23.05 4.16 2.97
C VAL A 88 -24.02 4.75 3.98
N ALA A 89 -23.53 5.38 5.04
CA ALA A 89 -24.37 6.07 6.01
C ALA A 89 -25.18 7.20 5.36
N ALA A 90 -24.53 8.00 4.51
CA ALA A 90 -25.19 9.06 3.75
C ALA A 90 -26.24 8.51 2.78
N ALA A 91 -25.92 7.43 2.05
CA ALA A 91 -26.87 6.75 1.16
C ALA A 91 -28.08 6.21 1.94
N ALA A 92 -27.86 5.58 3.10
CA ALA A 92 -28.93 5.06 3.93
C ALA A 92 -29.85 6.17 4.47
N ALA A 93 -29.31 7.36 4.76
CA ALA A 93 -30.10 8.50 5.21
C ALA A 93 -30.99 9.08 4.11
N GLY A 94 -30.58 8.99 2.84
CA GLY A 94 -31.32 9.47 1.68
C GLY A 94 -32.27 8.44 1.04
N GLU A 95 -32.22 7.18 1.44
CA GLU A 95 -33.03 6.10 0.86
C GLU A 95 -34.45 6.08 1.42
N ALA A 96 -35.44 6.09 0.52
CA ALA A 96 -36.87 6.14 0.86
C ALA A 96 -37.47 4.72 1.01
N ASP A 97 -36.94 3.75 0.28
CA ASP A 97 -37.38 2.36 0.38
C ASP A 97 -36.83 1.73 1.68
N ALA A 98 -37.74 1.25 2.53
CA ALA A 98 -37.38 0.72 3.85
C ALA A 98 -36.48 -0.53 3.78
N ALA A 99 -36.63 -1.37 2.76
CA ALA A 99 -35.83 -2.59 2.61
C ALA A 99 -34.41 -2.24 2.15
N LYS A 100 -34.29 -1.36 1.15
CA LYS A 100 -33.00 -0.82 0.70
C LYS A 100 -32.27 -0.07 1.81
N GLN A 101 -32.98 0.76 2.56
CA GLN A 101 -32.43 1.47 3.71
C GLN A 101 -31.92 0.49 4.78
N ALA A 102 -32.68 -0.57 5.09
CA ALA A 102 -32.24 -1.60 6.03
C ALA A 102 -30.99 -2.34 5.51
N GLY A 103 -30.92 -2.63 4.21
CA GLY A 103 -29.74 -3.22 3.58
C GLY A 103 -28.49 -2.34 3.69
N LEU A 104 -28.61 -1.04 3.41
CA LEU A 104 -27.52 -0.09 3.59
C LEU A 104 -27.10 0.06 5.07
N ARG A 105 -28.02 -0.03 6.02
CA ARG A 105 -27.67 -0.09 7.45
C ARG A 105 -26.92 -1.37 7.83
N ALA A 106 -27.21 -2.49 7.20
CA ALA A 106 -26.44 -3.72 7.38
C ALA A 106 -25.01 -3.57 6.82
N CYS A 107 -24.85 -2.97 5.64
CA CYS A 107 -23.54 -2.59 5.10
C CYS A 107 -22.75 -1.71 6.08
N LEU A 108 -23.40 -0.72 6.69
CA LEU A 108 -22.78 0.19 7.65
C LEU A 108 -22.15 -0.56 8.84
N GLN A 109 -22.81 -1.60 9.34
CA GLN A 109 -22.29 -2.43 10.44
C GLN A 109 -21.04 -3.20 10.01
N LEU A 110 -21.05 -3.79 8.81
CA LEU A 110 -19.87 -4.48 8.25
C LEU A 110 -18.66 -3.53 8.17
N TYR A 111 -18.86 -2.34 7.60
CA TYR A 111 -17.81 -1.34 7.44
C TYR A 111 -17.29 -0.77 8.77
N THR A 112 -18.16 -0.62 9.77
CA THR A 112 -17.75 -0.19 11.11
C THR A 112 -16.80 -1.20 11.75
N GLY A 113 -17.14 -2.49 11.67
CA GLY A 113 -16.26 -3.57 12.13
C GLY A 113 -14.95 -3.64 11.35
N ALA A 114 -15.03 -3.53 10.02
CA ALA A 114 -13.87 -3.58 9.14
C ALA A 114 -12.86 -2.45 9.41
N ALA A 115 -13.33 -1.20 9.52
CA ALA A 115 -12.47 -0.05 9.79
C ALA A 115 -11.72 -0.21 11.12
N ALA A 116 -12.41 -0.61 12.19
CA ALA A 116 -11.78 -0.84 13.50
C ALA A 116 -10.77 -1.99 13.47
N ALA A 117 -11.08 -3.08 12.77
CA ALA A 117 -10.16 -4.21 12.62
C ALA A 117 -8.91 -3.83 11.82
N LEU A 118 -9.05 -3.00 10.78
CA LEU A 118 -7.93 -2.54 9.95
C LEU A 118 -7.02 -1.55 10.69
N GLU A 119 -7.56 -0.69 11.54
CA GLU A 119 -6.75 0.13 12.45
C GLU A 119 -5.93 -0.73 13.42
N TRP A 120 -6.55 -1.78 13.98
CA TRP A 120 -5.82 -2.76 14.77
C TRP A 120 -4.73 -3.47 13.94
N ALA A 121 -5.03 -3.83 12.69
CA ALA A 121 -4.07 -4.48 11.79
C ALA A 121 -2.89 -3.56 11.49
N ALA A 122 -3.13 -2.25 11.31
CA ALA A 122 -2.08 -1.26 11.16
C ALA A 122 -1.16 -1.18 12.38
N GLY A 123 -1.73 -1.15 13.60
CA GLY A 123 -0.95 -1.19 14.84
C GLY A 123 -0.15 -2.49 14.99
N SER A 124 -0.73 -3.62 14.60
CA SER A 124 -0.05 -4.92 14.59
C SER A 124 1.08 -5.00 13.57
N ALA A 125 0.87 -4.48 12.37
CA ALA A 125 1.88 -4.41 11.33
C ALA A 125 3.05 -3.52 11.74
N ALA A 126 2.77 -2.35 12.35
CA ALA A 126 3.79 -1.45 12.87
C ALA A 126 4.66 -2.09 13.96
N ALA A 127 4.09 -3.03 14.73
CA ALA A 127 4.79 -3.82 15.72
C ALA A 127 5.43 -5.11 15.16
N GLY A 128 5.49 -5.27 13.83
CA GLY A 128 6.09 -6.43 13.16
C GLY A 128 5.23 -7.70 13.18
N ARG A 129 3.99 -7.66 13.67
CA ARG A 129 3.07 -8.82 13.72
C ARG A 129 2.33 -9.00 12.40
N LEU A 130 3.09 -9.26 11.34
CA LEU A 130 2.56 -9.31 9.97
C LEU A 130 1.54 -10.43 9.71
N PRO A 131 1.72 -11.68 10.22
CA PRO A 131 0.75 -12.74 9.96
C PRO A 131 -0.65 -12.41 10.50
N GLY A 132 -0.76 -11.90 11.73
CA GLY A 132 -2.06 -11.51 12.30
C GLY A 132 -2.70 -10.33 11.57
N ALA A 133 -1.90 -9.33 11.17
CA ALA A 133 -2.40 -8.20 10.39
C ALA A 133 -2.88 -8.63 8.99
N ARG A 134 -2.20 -9.61 8.37
CA ARG A 134 -2.58 -10.19 7.08
C ARG A 134 -3.94 -10.88 7.14
N GLU A 135 -4.18 -11.72 8.15
CA GLU A 135 -5.47 -12.44 8.29
C GLU A 135 -6.65 -11.47 8.44
N VAL A 136 -6.46 -10.37 9.17
CA VAL A 136 -7.48 -9.32 9.26
C VAL A 136 -7.76 -8.68 7.91
N LEU A 137 -6.73 -8.38 7.12
CA LEU A 137 -6.89 -7.85 5.77
C LEU A 137 -7.54 -8.85 4.80
N ASP A 138 -7.22 -10.14 4.92
CA ASP A 138 -7.85 -11.21 4.13
C ASP A 138 -9.35 -11.31 4.40
N ALA A 139 -9.76 -11.18 5.66
CA ALA A 139 -11.19 -11.11 6.01
C ALA A 139 -11.84 -9.80 5.52
N ALA A 140 -11.16 -8.66 5.71
CA ALA A 140 -11.71 -7.35 5.38
C ALA A 140 -11.97 -7.15 3.88
N ARG A 141 -11.16 -7.76 2.99
CA ARG A 141 -11.35 -7.64 1.53
C ARG A 141 -12.69 -8.18 1.03
N TYR A 142 -13.39 -9.01 1.81
CA TYR A 142 -14.69 -9.56 1.43
C TYR A 142 -15.88 -8.66 1.82
N VAL A 143 -15.65 -7.64 2.64
CA VAL A 143 -16.69 -6.71 3.10
C VAL A 143 -17.42 -6.00 1.95
N PRO A 144 -16.76 -5.54 0.85
CA PRO A 144 -17.46 -4.97 -0.29
C PRO A 144 -18.52 -5.90 -0.88
N SER A 145 -18.15 -7.15 -1.15
CA SER A 145 -19.07 -8.17 -1.68
C SER A 145 -20.18 -8.52 -0.68
N GLY A 146 -19.84 -8.56 0.62
CA GLY A 146 -20.82 -8.74 1.68
C GLY A 146 -21.84 -7.61 1.73
N CYS A 147 -21.39 -6.36 1.57
CA CYS A 147 -22.27 -5.19 1.50
C CYS A 147 -23.21 -5.29 0.30
N GLU A 148 -22.69 -5.55 -0.90
CA GLU A 148 -23.51 -5.72 -2.10
C GLU A 148 -24.59 -6.80 -1.92
N GLY A 149 -24.23 -7.92 -1.28
CA GLY A 149 -25.16 -9.00 -0.97
C GLY A 149 -26.28 -8.62 0.00
N VAL A 150 -26.02 -7.74 0.98
CA VAL A 150 -27.02 -7.32 1.98
C VAL A 150 -27.75 -6.04 1.63
N ALA A 151 -27.29 -5.29 0.61
CA ALA A 151 -27.86 -4.00 0.22
C ALA A 151 -29.30 -4.08 -0.31
N ALA A 152 -29.88 -5.27 -0.50
CA ALA A 152 -31.26 -5.48 -0.94
C ALA A 152 -31.62 -4.72 -2.24
N GLY A 153 -30.66 -4.62 -3.18
CA GLY A 153 -30.83 -3.89 -4.43
C GLY A 153 -30.72 -2.37 -4.31
N ALA A 154 -30.29 -1.85 -3.16
CA ALA A 154 -29.85 -0.47 -3.01
C ALA A 154 -28.59 -0.22 -3.83
N ALA A 155 -28.44 1.00 -4.35
CA ALA A 155 -27.20 1.41 -4.98
C ALA A 155 -26.12 1.58 -3.90
N VAL A 156 -25.05 0.79 -4.01
CA VAL A 156 -23.90 0.91 -3.12
C VAL A 156 -22.98 2.04 -3.63
N PRO A 157 -22.49 2.94 -2.76
CA PRO A 157 -21.60 4.02 -3.17
C PRO A 157 -20.29 3.53 -3.81
N ALA A 158 -19.67 4.38 -4.65
CA ALA A 158 -18.44 4.06 -5.36
C ALA A 158 -17.27 3.75 -4.40
N GLU A 159 -17.27 4.32 -3.20
CA GLU A 159 -16.26 4.08 -2.17
C GLU A 159 -16.20 2.61 -1.73
N ASN A 160 -17.26 1.81 -1.94
CA ASN A 160 -17.25 0.36 -1.74
C ASN A 160 -16.21 -0.33 -2.64
N GLY A 161 -16.17 0.05 -3.93
CA GLY A 161 -15.17 -0.44 -4.88
C GLY A 161 -13.78 0.16 -4.63
N GLY A 162 -13.72 1.41 -4.17
CA GLY A 162 -12.46 2.03 -3.74
C GLY A 162 -11.81 1.25 -2.58
N PHE A 163 -12.61 0.86 -1.59
CA PHE A 163 -12.15 0.01 -0.50
C PHE A 163 -11.74 -1.39 -0.96
N ASP A 164 -12.49 -2.04 -1.86
CA ASP A 164 -12.11 -3.35 -2.42
C ASP A 164 -10.72 -3.33 -3.05
N ALA A 165 -10.46 -2.34 -3.90
CA ALA A 165 -9.17 -2.17 -4.55
C ALA A 165 -8.04 -1.94 -3.53
N MET A 166 -8.25 -1.06 -2.55
CA MET A 166 -7.23 -0.78 -1.53
C MET A 166 -6.99 -1.98 -0.61
N ALA A 167 -8.03 -2.68 -0.18
CA ALA A 167 -7.92 -3.88 0.66
C ALA A 167 -7.15 -4.99 -0.07
N THR A 168 -7.38 -5.15 -1.37
CA THR A 168 -6.65 -6.09 -2.23
C THR A 168 -5.16 -5.76 -2.30
N VAL A 169 -4.81 -4.49 -2.53
CA VAL A 169 -3.40 -4.03 -2.52
C VAL A 169 -2.77 -4.26 -1.15
N ALA A 170 -3.45 -3.86 -0.08
CA ALA A 170 -2.92 -3.98 1.28
C ALA A 170 -2.71 -5.44 1.69
N HIS A 171 -3.66 -6.33 1.38
CA HIS A 171 -3.48 -7.77 1.59
C HIS A 171 -2.28 -8.31 0.80
N ALA A 172 -2.13 -7.93 -0.48
CA ALA A 172 -1.01 -8.39 -1.30
C ALA A 172 0.36 -7.96 -0.72
N VAL A 173 0.47 -6.71 -0.27
CA VAL A 173 1.67 -6.19 0.42
C VAL A 173 1.99 -7.01 1.66
N LEU A 174 1.02 -7.21 2.57
CA LEU A 174 1.25 -7.98 3.78
C LEU A 174 1.52 -9.45 3.51
N ALA A 175 0.87 -10.04 2.51
CA ALA A 175 1.09 -11.43 2.11
C ALA A 175 2.49 -11.64 1.51
N SER A 176 3.03 -10.65 0.79
CA SER A 176 4.42 -10.70 0.31
C SER A 176 5.41 -10.63 1.48
N LEU A 177 5.20 -9.66 2.37
CA LEU A 177 6.08 -9.43 3.52
C LEU A 177 6.04 -10.57 4.56
N SER A 178 4.88 -11.24 4.73
CA SER A 178 4.72 -12.33 5.70
C SER A 178 5.38 -13.65 5.27
N LYS A 179 5.82 -13.78 4.01
CA LYS A 179 6.53 -14.99 3.54
C LYS A 179 8.01 -15.01 3.94
N GLY A 180 8.56 -13.86 4.35
CA GLY A 180 9.97 -13.70 4.70
C GLY A 180 10.32 -13.90 6.18
N TYR A 181 9.34 -14.23 7.03
CA TYR A 181 9.49 -14.44 8.47
C TYR A 181 9.13 -15.86 8.89
#